data_AF-H1LW20-F1
#
_entry.id   AF-H1LW20-F1
#
_cell.length_a   1.000
_cell.length_b   1.000
_cell.length_c   1.000
_cell.angle_alpha   90.00
_cell.angle_beta   90.00
_cell.angle_gamma   90.00
#
_symmetry.space_group_name_H-M   'P 1'
#
loop_
_entity.id
_entity.type
_entity.pdbx_description
1 polymer ?
#
loop_
_entity_poly.entity_id
_entity_poly.type
_entity_poly.pdbx_seq_one_letter_code
_entity_poly.pdbx_strand_id
1 'polypeptide(L)'
;MLEKLGPVADKLIRNGMLVEHDLGRLHMNELLEAIDRYEKDPSTLNKLDIITNASGYATLLNRHIGKEDEVVYTFAQRALSDEDKERVNAETKEFDEAPENKSDVEKYLDWLKNFKEKYPAR
;
A
#
# COMPACT_ATOMS: atom_id res chain seq x y z
N MET A 1 -16.88 -1.10 -8.41
CA MET A 1 -17.56 -1.82 -7.30
C MET A 1 -18.52 -0.93 -6.53
N LEU A 2 -18.08 0.22 -5.99
CA LEU A 2 -18.92 1.12 -5.19
C LEU A 2 -20.22 1.53 -5.90
N GLU A 3 -20.14 1.84 -7.19
CA GLU A 3 -21.29 2.27 -7.99
C GLU A 3 -22.29 1.15 -8.30
N LYS A 4 -21.86 -0.13 -8.23
CA LYS A 4 -22.59 -1.25 -8.82
C LYS A 4 -22.99 -2.36 -7.84
N LEU A 5 -22.30 -2.47 -6.71
CA LEU A 5 -22.43 -3.62 -5.78
C LEU A 5 -23.07 -3.23 -4.43
N GLY A 6 -23.58 -2.00 -4.33
CA GLY A 6 -24.40 -1.55 -3.22
C GLY A 6 -23.70 -1.55 -1.85
N PRO A 7 -24.46 -1.69 -0.74
CA PRO A 7 -23.96 -1.48 0.61
C PRO A 7 -22.83 -2.41 1.06
N VAL A 8 -22.74 -3.62 0.47
CA VAL A 8 -21.68 -4.58 0.81
C VAL A 8 -20.33 -4.06 0.32
N ALA A 9 -20.26 -3.57 -0.93
CA ALA A 9 -19.04 -2.98 -1.45
C ALA A 9 -18.68 -1.67 -0.75
N ASP A 10 -19.68 -0.87 -0.35
CA ASP A 10 -19.42 0.36 0.40
C ASP A 10 -18.73 0.08 1.75
N LYS A 11 -19.27 -0.86 2.53
CA LYS A 11 -18.66 -1.28 3.79
C LYS A 11 -17.26 -1.88 3.61
N LEU A 12 -17.09 -2.75 2.62
CA LEU A 12 -15.80 -3.39 2.35
C LEU A 12 -14.73 -2.37 1.95
N ILE A 13 -15.03 -1.52 0.97
CA ILE A 13 -14.05 -0.61 0.39
C ILE A 13 -13.85 0.63 1.25
N ARG A 14 -14.92 1.34 1.65
CA ARG A 14 -14.76 2.59 2.40
C ARG A 14 -14.33 2.35 3.84
N ASN A 15 -15.03 1.45 4.53
CA ASN A 15 -14.83 1.26 5.97
C ASN A 15 -13.78 0.20 6.29
N GLY A 16 -13.46 -0.68 5.34
CA GLY A 16 -12.38 -1.65 5.46
C GLY A 16 -11.09 -1.11 4.83
N MET A 17 -11.07 -1.05 3.50
CA MET A 17 -9.83 -0.83 2.75
C MET A 17 -9.28 0.59 2.87
N LEU A 18 -10.10 1.62 2.61
CA LEU A 18 -9.63 3.01 2.60
C LEU A 18 -9.21 3.49 4.00
N VAL A 19 -9.92 3.07 5.05
CA VAL A 19 -9.51 3.34 6.44
C VAL A 19 -8.15 2.70 6.75
N GLU A 20 -7.90 1.47 6.31
CA GLU A 20 -6.59 0.84 6.49
C GLU A 20 -5.49 1.49 5.64
N HIS A 21 -5.80 2.00 4.44
CA HIS A 21 -4.84 2.79 3.66
C HIS A 21 -4.43 4.06 4.42
N ASP A 22 -5.38 4.77 5.03
CA ASP A 22 -5.09 5.96 5.83
C ASP A 22 -4.26 5.62 7.08
N LEU A 23 -4.55 4.48 7.73
CA LEU A 23 -3.73 3.99 8.84
C LEU A 23 -2.30 3.61 8.39
N GLY A 24 -2.15 3.04 7.19
CA GLY A 24 -0.84 2.78 6.60
C GLY A 24 -0.05 4.06 6.35
N ARG A 25 -0.71 5.09 5.81
CA ARG A 25 -0.12 6.42 5.63
C ARG A 25 0.28 7.05 6.97
N LEU A 26 -0.54 6.89 8.01
CA LEU A 26 -0.20 7.37 9.36
C LEU A 26 1.10 6.74 9.85
N HIS A 27 1.22 5.41 9.81
CA HIS A 27 2.46 4.74 10.26
C HIS A 27 3.69 5.20 9.47
N MET A 28 3.56 5.45 8.17
CA MET A 28 4.67 5.97 7.36
C MET A 28 5.05 7.40 7.75
N ASN A 29 4.08 8.28 7.98
CA ASN A 29 4.36 9.65 8.43
C ASN A 29 5.03 9.65 9.81
N GLU A 30 4.50 8.89 10.76
CA GLU A 30 5.06 8.76 12.11
C GLU A 30 6.46 8.15 12.10
N LEU A 31 6.73 7.22 11.18
CA LEU A 31 8.08 6.68 10.96
C LEU A 31 9.04 7.78 10.49
N LEU A 32 8.65 8.60 9.51
CA LEU A 32 9.48 9.71 9.01
C LEU A 32 9.75 10.74 10.09
N GLU A 33 8.73 11.10 10.89
CA GLU A 33 8.90 12.02 12.01
C GLU A 33 9.80 11.45 13.11
N ALA A 34 9.67 10.15 13.43
CA ALA A 34 10.55 9.49 14.39
C ALA A 34 12.01 9.47 13.94
N ILE A 35 12.26 9.30 12.63
CA ILE A 35 13.60 9.40 12.04
C ILE A 35 14.14 10.82 12.21
N ASP A 36 13.39 11.86 11.85
CA ASP A 36 13.81 13.26 12.00
C ASP A 36 14.11 13.62 13.48
N ARG A 37 13.28 13.16 14.42
CA ARG A 37 13.55 13.32 15.87
C ARG A 37 14.84 12.62 16.29
N TYR A 38 15.07 11.40 15.84
CA TYR A 38 16.27 10.63 16.17
C TYR A 38 17.55 11.27 15.60
N GLU A 39 17.49 11.83 14.39
CA GLU A 39 18.63 12.53 13.78
C GLU A 39 19.03 13.78 14.56
N LYS A 40 18.05 14.49 15.13
CA LYS A 40 18.26 15.69 15.97
C LYS A 40 18.70 15.36 17.40
N ASP A 41 18.12 14.31 17.98
CA ASP A 41 18.40 13.85 19.35
C ASP A 41 18.43 12.31 19.42
N PRO A 42 19.62 11.70 19.25
CA PRO A 42 19.76 10.25 19.29
C PRO A 42 19.47 9.70 20.70
N SER A 43 18.29 9.09 20.86
CA SER A 43 17.86 8.51 22.13
C SER A 43 17.20 7.13 21.96
N THR A 44 17.19 6.33 23.03
CA THR A 44 16.49 5.03 23.04
C THR A 44 15.00 5.20 22.76
N LEU A 45 14.39 6.29 23.24
CA LEU A 45 12.98 6.59 23.02
C LEU A 45 12.70 6.85 21.53
N ASN A 46 13.48 7.74 20.90
CA ASN A 46 13.31 8.02 19.47
C ASN A 46 13.59 6.79 18.60
N LYS A 47 14.55 5.94 18.98
CA LYS A 47 14.78 4.65 18.31
C LYS A 47 13.59 3.70 18.46
N LEU A 48 12.95 3.66 19.62
CA LEU A 48 11.76 2.84 19.86
C LEU A 48 10.60 3.28 18.98
N ASP A 49 10.38 4.58 18.78
CA ASP A 49 9.34 5.11 17.89
C ASP A 49 9.54 4.65 16.43
N ILE A 50 10.78 4.69 15.93
CA ILE A 50 11.12 4.20 14.59
C ILE A 50 10.72 2.72 14.46
N ILE A 51 11.15 1.89 15.40
CA ILE A 51 10.86 0.45 15.39
C ILE A 51 9.36 0.19 15.48
N THR A 52 8.65 0.95 16.33
CA THR A 52 7.21 0.80 16.55
C THR A 52 6.42 1.12 15.29
N ASN A 53 6.70 2.24 14.63
CA ASN A 53 5.98 2.62 13.42
C ASN A 53 6.33 1.74 12.22
N ALA A 54 7.60 1.36 12.06
CA ALA A 54 8.00 0.41 11.02
C ALA A 54 7.33 -0.97 11.22
N SER A 55 7.28 -1.47 12.45
CA SER A 55 6.64 -2.76 12.77
C SER A 55 5.11 -2.70 12.62
N GLY A 56 4.51 -1.57 13.01
CA GLY A 56 3.09 -1.29 12.84
C GLY A 56 2.69 -1.30 11.36
N TYR A 57 3.44 -0.57 10.52
CA TYR A 57 3.26 -0.57 9.08
C TYR A 57 3.38 -1.97 8.47
N ALA A 58 4.45 -2.70 8.79
CA ALA A 58 4.67 -4.05 8.25
C ALA A 58 3.56 -5.04 8.67
N THR A 59 3.11 -4.97 9.93
CA THR A 59 2.04 -5.83 10.44
C THR A 59 0.70 -5.50 9.78
N LEU A 60 0.39 -4.21 9.63
CA LEU A 60 -0.80 -3.75 8.93
C LEU A 60 -0.78 -4.22 7.48
N LEU A 61 0.33 -3.99 6.77
CA LEU A 61 0.47 -4.33 5.34
C LEU A 61 0.28 -5.82 5.10
N ASN A 62 0.90 -6.69 5.91
CA ASN A 62 0.73 -8.14 5.77
C ASN A 62 -0.74 -8.58 5.92
N ARG A 63 -1.45 -8.02 6.90
CA ARG A 63 -2.88 -8.34 7.09
C ARG A 63 -3.76 -7.75 5.99
N HIS A 64 -3.40 -6.57 5.51
CA HIS A 64 -4.11 -5.86 4.47
C HIS A 64 -4.05 -6.61 3.14
N ILE A 65 -2.85 -7.04 2.73
CA ILE A 65 -2.62 -7.88 1.55
C ILE A 65 -3.47 -9.15 1.63
N GLY A 66 -3.50 -9.82 2.79
CA GLY A 66 -4.36 -11.00 2.99
C GLY A 66 -5.84 -10.72 2.77
N LYS A 67 -6.34 -9.55 3.21
CA LYS A 67 -7.74 -9.15 2.94
C LYS A 67 -7.98 -8.87 1.46
N GLU A 68 -7.03 -8.22 0.79
CA GLU A 68 -7.14 -7.96 -0.65
C GLU A 68 -7.26 -9.28 -1.41
N ASP A 69 -6.30 -10.18 -1.20
CA ASP A 69 -6.19 -11.45 -1.90
C ASP A 69 -7.38 -12.37 -1.63
N GLU A 70 -7.76 -12.53 -0.36
CA GLU A 70 -8.75 -13.54 0.02
C GLU A 70 -10.19 -13.03 -0.07
N VAL A 71 -10.41 -11.72 0.13
CA VAL A 71 -11.76 -11.14 0.26
C VAL A 71 -12.07 -10.17 -0.86
N VAL A 72 -11.25 -9.14 -1.07
CA VAL A 72 -11.59 -8.04 -1.99
C VAL A 72 -11.57 -8.52 -3.44
N TYR A 73 -10.46 -9.12 -3.87
CA TYR A 73 -10.31 -9.60 -5.24
C TYR A 73 -11.27 -10.74 -5.55
N THR A 74 -11.45 -11.69 -4.62
CA THR A 74 -12.39 -12.79 -4.82
C THR A 74 -13.84 -12.31 -4.90
N PHE A 75 -14.22 -11.30 -4.10
CA PHE A 75 -15.54 -10.67 -4.20
C PHE A 75 -15.71 -9.93 -5.53
N ALA A 76 -14.73 -9.12 -5.94
CA ALA A 76 -14.76 -8.39 -7.21
C ALA A 76 -14.90 -9.35 -8.41
N GLN A 77 -14.13 -10.44 -8.44
CA GLN A 77 -14.16 -11.44 -9.51
C GLN A 77 -15.54 -12.10 -9.67
N ARG A 78 -16.21 -12.39 -8.55
CA ARG A 78 -17.53 -13.05 -8.55
C ARG A 78 -18.67 -12.08 -8.84
N ALA A 79 -18.54 -10.83 -8.40
CA ALA A 79 -19.66 -9.88 -8.38
C ALA A 79 -19.67 -8.89 -9.56
N LEU A 80 -18.52 -8.60 -10.18
CA LEU A 80 -18.46 -7.73 -11.36
C LEU A 80 -18.80 -8.50 -12.63
N SER A 81 -19.42 -7.81 -13.59
CA SER A 81 -19.61 -8.33 -14.94
C SER A 81 -18.26 -8.44 -15.66
N ASP A 82 -18.21 -9.22 -16.74
CA ASP A 82 -16.99 -9.33 -17.54
C ASP A 82 -16.64 -8.02 -18.24
N GLU A 83 -17.65 -7.25 -18.69
CA GLU A 83 -17.47 -5.90 -19.23
C GLU A 83 -16.79 -4.96 -18.21
N ASP A 84 -17.20 -5.01 -16.92
CA ASP A 84 -16.56 -4.20 -15.89
C ASP A 84 -15.11 -4.61 -15.62
N LYS A 85 -14.82 -5.91 -15.65
CA LYS A 85 -13.45 -6.42 -15.48
C LYS A 85 -12.57 -6.01 -16.66
N GLU A 86 -13.07 -6.14 -17.89
CA GLU A 86 -12.37 -5.72 -19.10
C GLU A 86 -12.07 -4.24 -19.10
N ARG A 87 -13.05 -3.41 -18.70
CA ARG A 87 -12.86 -1.96 -18.56
C ARG A 87 -11.76 -1.63 -17.55
N VAL A 88 -11.80 -2.21 -16.35
CA VAL A 88 -10.75 -1.99 -15.33
C VAL A 88 -9.39 -2.43 -15.85
N ASN A 89 -9.29 -3.60 -16.49
CA ASN A 89 -8.03 -4.08 -17.06
C ASN A 89 -7.46 -3.13 -18.12
N ALA A 90 -8.32 -2.59 -18.99
CA ALA A 90 -7.92 -1.62 -20.02
C ALA A 90 -7.44 -0.31 -19.38
N GLU A 91 -8.19 0.25 -18.43
CA GLU A 91 -7.83 1.47 -17.70
C GLU A 91 -6.51 1.32 -16.91
N THR A 92 -6.32 0.18 -16.23
CA THR A 92 -5.06 -0.12 -15.52
C THR A 92 -3.89 -0.23 -16.49
N LYS A 93 -4.07 -0.91 -17.62
CA LYS A 93 -3.01 -1.02 -18.63
C LYS A 93 -2.64 0.34 -19.21
N GLU A 94 -3.62 1.18 -19.52
CA GLU A 94 -3.38 2.54 -20.00
C GLU A 94 -2.58 3.36 -18.98
N PHE A 95 -2.98 3.29 -17.71
CA PHE A 95 -2.26 3.94 -16.60
C PHE A 95 -0.82 3.42 -16.47
N ASP A 96 -0.60 2.10 -16.52
CA ASP A 96 0.72 1.48 -16.46
C ASP A 96 1.59 1.82 -17.68
N GLU A 97 0.98 2.02 -18.84
CA GLU A 97 1.70 2.36 -20.07
C GLU A 97 2.04 3.84 -20.21
N ALA A 98 1.40 4.71 -19.42
CA ALA A 98 1.62 6.15 -19.42
C ALA A 98 3.11 6.48 -19.17
N PRO A 99 3.73 7.37 -19.96
CA PRO A 99 5.17 7.65 -19.85
C PRO A 99 5.62 8.08 -18.46
N GLU A 100 4.81 8.87 -17.76
CA GLU A 100 5.08 9.33 -16.38
C GLU A 100 5.11 8.15 -15.40
N ASN A 101 4.08 7.30 -15.42
CA ASN A 101 4.02 6.14 -14.54
C ASN A 101 5.11 5.12 -14.83
N LYS A 102 5.43 4.85 -16.10
CA LYS A 102 6.60 4.03 -16.48
C LYS A 102 7.90 4.57 -15.90
N SER A 103 8.11 5.88 -16.02
CA SER A 103 9.31 6.53 -15.48
C SER A 103 9.39 6.41 -13.96
N ASP A 104 8.25 6.53 -13.26
CA ASP A 104 8.21 6.36 -11.80
C ASP A 104 8.49 4.92 -11.39
N VAL A 105 7.86 3.94 -12.05
CA VAL A 105 8.11 2.51 -11.81
C VAL A 105 9.59 2.19 -12.01
N GLU A 106 10.20 2.62 -13.12
CA GLU A 106 11.63 2.42 -13.40
C GLU A 106 12.51 3.03 -12.30
N LYS A 107 12.22 4.27 -11.89
CA LYS A 107 12.93 4.97 -10.81
C LYS A 107 12.87 4.21 -9.49
N TYR A 108 11.70 3.73 -9.09
CA TYR A 108 11.55 3.02 -7.81
C TYR A 108 12.12 1.60 -7.84
N LEU A 109 12.06 0.92 -8.98
CA LEU A 109 12.72 -0.38 -9.17
C LEU A 109 14.25 -0.24 -9.12
N ASP A 110 14.81 0.80 -9.74
CA ASP A 110 16.25 1.08 -9.67
C ASP A 110 16.66 1.40 -8.23
N TRP A 111 15.90 2.26 -7.53
CA TRP A 111 16.12 2.52 -6.11
C TRP A 111 16.11 1.23 -5.26
N LEU A 112 15.12 0.36 -5.47
CA LEU A 112 14.99 -0.90 -4.73
C LEU A 112 16.16 -1.86 -5.02
N LYS A 113 16.59 -1.93 -6.28
CA LYS A 113 17.75 -2.72 -6.68
C LYS A 113 19.01 -2.23 -5.97
N ASN A 114 19.30 -0.93 -6.05
CA ASN A 114 20.45 -0.30 -5.40
C ASN A 114 20.40 -0.49 -3.86
N PHE A 115 19.21 -0.40 -3.28
CA PHE A 115 19.00 -0.66 -1.85
C PHE A 115 19.37 -2.10 -1.47
N LYS A 116 18.91 -3.10 -2.24
CA LYS A 116 19.23 -4.53 -2.00
C LYS A 116 20.71 -4.85 -2.18
N GLU A 117 21.37 -4.22 -3.15
CA GLU A 117 22.81 -4.39 -3.36
C GLU A 117 23.62 -3.82 -2.18
N LYS A 118 23.21 -2.66 -1.65
CA LYS A 118 23.86 -2.02 -0.50
C LYS A 118 23.58 -2.75 0.82
N TYR A 119 22.38 -3.30 0.97
CA TYR A 119 21.93 -3.99 2.19
C TYR A 119 21.39 -5.38 1.84
N PRO A 120 22.26 -6.35 1.52
CA PRO A 120 21.82 -7.69 1.19
C PRO A 120 21.09 -8.31 2.39
N ALA A 121 19.97 -8.98 2.10
CA ALA A 121 19.29 -9.80 3.11
C ALA A 121 20.29 -10.85 3.64
N ARG A 122 20.34 -10.98 4.97
CA ARG A 122 21.17 -12.00 5.63
C ARG A 122 20.59 -13.39 5.44
#